data_AF-A0A410TL34-F1
#
_entry.id   AF-A0A410TL34-F1
#
_cell.length_a   1.000
_cell.length_b   1.000
_cell.length_c   1.000
_cell.angle_alpha   90.00
_cell.angle_beta   90.00
_cell.angle_gamma   90.00
#
_symmetry.space_group_name_H-M   'P 1'
#
loop_
_entity.id
_entity.type
_entity.pdbx_description
1 polymer ?
#
loop_
_entity_poly.entity_id
_entity_poly.type
_entity_poly.pdbx_seq_one_letter_code
_entity_poly.pdbx_strand_id
1 'polypeptide(L)'
;MAVADFIISLLTFIAIYSLFGIGLNLKFGFTGLIDFGHVAYFMIGAYVTVVLTMPAGAAGYSGIGGFALPELLGALGPLGSLLGWVLGVLGGMIAAALVSLAVGVPTLRLREDYLAITALGIATILTTVVNDEEWLFNGPFGINTIHTPLRDAFPLSLGGFTLNMVVFGVLSLAAFGLTGYWLVRAFQRQGRRGKIVFGVIVPLIAAWYFVLPTLSGGMVELTRNALWLFDPTAGPDGGMDYDRFVLLLSVAALGGGYWLVERTINSPYGRVLRAIREDEDVPRALGKETFQYKLQALMLGSALAGAAGALWALNIGFIAPDQFAATITFYAFTAVIVGGTANNKGVILGTAFFWGIRNGTRFIDVPSQYSIQLAAARLMLIGVVLILILYYRPEGLLGEQDYDIPLPSRDASGGTDDA
;
A
#
# COMPACT_ATOMS: atom_id res chain seq x y z
N MET A 1 8.55 -19.71 -13.31
CA MET A 1 7.50 -18.70 -13.02
C MET A 1 7.64 -17.63 -14.07
N ALA A 2 6.56 -17.26 -14.76
CA ALA A 2 6.67 -16.23 -15.78
C ALA A 2 6.97 -14.88 -15.12
N VAL A 3 7.74 -14.03 -15.80
CA VAL A 3 8.13 -12.72 -15.24
C VAL A 3 6.90 -11.82 -15.05
N ALA A 4 5.86 -11.98 -15.86
CA ALA A 4 4.56 -11.34 -15.69
C ALA A 4 3.95 -11.63 -14.30
N ASP A 5 3.92 -12.90 -13.86
CA ASP A 5 3.36 -13.30 -12.56
C ASP A 5 4.13 -12.64 -11.41
N PHE A 6 5.46 -12.56 -11.54
CA PHE A 6 6.30 -11.83 -10.60
C PHE A 6 5.97 -10.33 -10.56
N ILE A 7 5.84 -9.68 -11.72
CA ILE A 7 5.47 -8.24 -11.76
C ILE A 7 4.13 -8.04 -11.08
N ILE A 8 3.15 -8.90 -11.37
CA ILE A 8 1.80 -8.79 -10.79
C ILE A 8 1.88 -8.87 -9.27
N SER A 9 2.61 -9.85 -8.73
CA SER A 9 2.85 -9.96 -7.28
C SER A 9 3.57 -8.74 -6.73
N LEU A 10 4.65 -8.28 -7.39
CA LEU A 10 5.42 -7.11 -6.97
C LEU A 10 4.58 -5.83 -6.93
N LEU A 11 3.84 -5.54 -8.00
CA LEU A 11 2.97 -4.37 -8.07
C LEU A 11 1.84 -4.43 -7.05
N THR A 12 1.32 -5.63 -6.76
CA THR A 12 0.31 -5.83 -5.72
C THR A 12 0.87 -5.49 -4.35
N PHE A 13 2.05 -5.99 -4.01
CA PHE A 13 2.74 -5.62 -2.78
C PHE A 13 3.03 -4.12 -2.71
N ILE A 14 3.53 -3.52 -3.80
CA ILE A 14 3.79 -2.08 -3.86
C ILE A 14 2.50 -1.31 -3.60
N ALA A 15 1.37 -1.71 -4.20
CA ALA A 15 0.10 -1.01 -4.01
C ALA A 15 -0.40 -1.09 -2.56
N ILE A 16 -0.38 -2.29 -1.96
CA ILE A 16 -0.81 -2.54 -0.59
C ILE A 16 0.06 -1.76 0.41
N TYR A 17 1.38 -1.89 0.30
CA TYR A 17 2.30 -1.21 1.21
C TYR A 17 2.38 0.30 0.95
N SER A 18 2.02 0.77 -0.25
CA SER A 18 1.90 2.22 -0.51
C SER A 18 0.67 2.77 0.18
N LEU A 19 -0.45 2.04 0.20
CA LEU A 19 -1.64 2.44 0.94
C LEU A 19 -1.36 2.49 2.45
N PHE A 20 -0.68 1.48 2.98
CA PHE A 20 -0.16 1.48 4.35
C PHE A 20 0.78 2.67 4.61
N GLY A 21 1.73 2.91 3.71
CA GLY A 21 2.66 4.04 3.78
C GLY A 21 1.98 5.42 3.71
N ILE A 22 0.91 5.57 2.93
CA ILE A 22 0.13 6.82 2.86
C ILE A 22 -0.59 7.05 4.20
N GLY A 23 -1.13 6.00 4.82
CA GLY A 23 -1.68 6.06 6.17
C GLY A 23 -0.64 6.50 7.21
N LEU A 24 0.58 5.99 7.09
CA LEU A 24 1.70 6.40 7.94
C LEU A 24 2.14 7.85 7.65
N ASN A 25 2.19 8.25 6.38
CA ASN A 25 2.60 9.59 5.97
C ASN A 25 1.59 10.66 6.42
N LEU A 26 0.30 10.32 6.55
CA LEU A 26 -0.68 11.20 7.17
C LEU A 26 -0.35 11.49 8.64
N LYS A 27 0.12 10.48 9.38
CA LYS A 27 0.52 10.61 10.79
C LYS A 27 1.88 11.29 10.90
N PHE A 28 2.91 10.66 10.37
CA PHE A 28 4.29 11.13 10.50
C PHE A 28 4.57 12.35 9.63
N GLY A 29 4.33 12.24 8.33
CA GLY A 29 4.68 13.28 7.36
C GLY A 29 3.92 14.58 7.56
N PHE A 30 2.60 14.53 7.73
CA PHE A 30 1.79 15.76 7.81
C PHE A 30 1.56 16.30 9.21
N THR A 31 1.63 15.46 10.25
CA THR A 31 1.37 15.91 11.64
C THR A 31 2.59 15.86 12.56
N GLY A 32 3.71 15.28 12.12
CA GLY A 32 4.89 15.08 12.96
C GLY A 32 4.79 13.91 13.94
N LEU A 33 3.67 13.16 13.94
CA LEU A 33 3.45 12.08 14.90
C LEU A 33 4.22 10.81 14.50
N ILE A 34 5.26 10.50 15.29
CA ILE A 34 6.04 9.27 15.12
C ILE A 34 5.25 8.09 15.72
N ASP A 35 4.59 7.32 14.87
CA ASP A 35 3.80 6.13 15.24
C ASP A 35 4.51 4.84 14.79
N PHE A 36 5.40 4.29 15.62
CA PHE A 36 5.99 2.97 15.37
C PHE A 36 5.00 1.81 15.52
N GLY A 37 3.83 2.07 16.10
CA GLY A 37 2.76 1.10 16.28
C GLY A 37 1.86 0.90 15.06
N HIS A 38 2.18 1.52 13.92
CA HIS A 38 1.31 1.53 12.74
C HIS A 38 0.86 0.13 12.26
N VAL A 39 1.74 -0.87 12.36
CA VAL A 39 1.46 -2.26 12.00
C VAL A 39 0.29 -2.88 12.79
N ALA A 40 0.03 -2.44 14.02
CA ALA A 40 -1.07 -2.98 14.82
C ALA A 40 -2.42 -2.67 14.19
N TYR A 41 -2.58 -1.49 13.59
CA TYR A 41 -3.81 -1.11 12.89
C TYR A 41 -3.98 -1.88 11.57
N PHE A 42 -2.86 -2.20 10.91
CA PHE A 42 -2.83 -3.08 9.74
C PHE A 42 -3.24 -4.51 10.11
N MET A 43 -2.74 -5.03 11.25
CA MET A 43 -3.17 -6.31 11.82
C MET A 43 -4.67 -6.31 12.13
N ILE A 44 -5.17 -5.32 12.87
CA ILE A 44 -6.58 -5.24 13.25
C ILE A 44 -7.47 -5.22 12.01
N GLY A 45 -7.13 -4.44 10.99
CA GLY A 45 -7.89 -4.43 9.74
C GLY A 45 -7.89 -5.79 9.03
N ALA A 46 -6.73 -6.46 8.94
CA ALA A 46 -6.64 -7.79 8.36
C ALA A 46 -7.53 -8.81 9.12
N TYR A 47 -7.37 -8.91 10.43
CA TYR A 47 -8.09 -9.87 11.26
C TYR A 47 -9.59 -9.60 11.29
N VAL A 48 -10.01 -8.36 11.50
CA VAL A 48 -11.43 -7.99 11.56
C VAL A 48 -12.10 -8.24 10.21
N THR A 49 -11.46 -7.89 9.09
CA THR A 49 -12.02 -8.18 7.77
C THR A 49 -12.14 -9.68 7.52
N VAL A 50 -11.14 -10.48 7.87
CA VAL A 50 -11.22 -11.95 7.72
C VAL A 50 -12.34 -12.51 8.60
N VAL A 51 -12.43 -12.08 9.86
CA VAL A 51 -13.45 -12.56 10.80
C VAL A 51 -14.88 -12.26 10.33
N LEU A 52 -15.09 -11.07 9.79
CA LEU A 52 -16.39 -10.64 9.26
C LEU A 52 -16.77 -11.36 7.95
N THR A 53 -15.78 -11.77 7.16
CA THR A 53 -16.02 -12.31 5.82
C THR A 53 -15.95 -13.83 5.74
N MET A 54 -15.26 -14.49 6.66
CA MET A 54 -15.09 -15.95 6.61
C MET A 54 -16.42 -16.70 6.75
N PRO A 55 -16.53 -17.88 6.11
CA PRO A 55 -17.74 -18.69 6.13
C PRO A 55 -18.09 -19.19 7.54
N ALA A 56 -19.37 -19.46 7.76
CA ALA A 56 -19.85 -19.98 9.04
C ALA A 56 -19.32 -21.41 9.27
N GLY A 57 -18.77 -21.68 10.47
CA GLY A 57 -18.27 -23.00 10.83
C GLY A 57 -16.94 -23.39 10.16
N ALA A 58 -16.07 -22.41 9.89
CA ALA A 58 -14.72 -22.65 9.37
C ALA A 58 -13.98 -23.75 10.17
N ALA A 59 -13.59 -24.81 9.48
CA ALA A 59 -12.90 -25.95 10.10
C ALA A 59 -11.53 -25.53 10.66
N GLY A 60 -11.25 -25.89 11.92
CA GLY A 60 -9.99 -25.55 12.59
C GLY A 60 -9.90 -24.12 13.11
N TYR A 61 -11.02 -23.40 13.18
CA TYR A 61 -11.13 -22.07 13.78
C TYR A 61 -12.04 -22.11 15.02
N SER A 62 -11.53 -21.70 16.17
CA SER A 62 -12.27 -21.69 17.45
C SER A 62 -12.55 -20.29 18.01
N GLY A 63 -12.14 -19.24 17.29
CA GLY A 63 -12.26 -17.85 17.74
C GLY A 63 -13.61 -17.18 17.42
N ILE A 64 -13.68 -15.87 17.63
CA ILE A 64 -14.84 -15.05 17.26
C ILE A 64 -14.88 -14.87 15.75
N GLY A 65 -15.88 -15.45 15.10
CA GLY A 65 -16.25 -15.07 13.74
C GLY A 65 -17.12 -16.08 13.03
N GLY A 66 -16.98 -16.20 11.71
CA GLY A 66 -17.92 -16.95 10.88
C GLY A 66 -19.22 -16.18 10.64
N PHE A 67 -19.15 -14.84 10.66
CA PHE A 67 -20.29 -13.96 10.37
C PHE A 67 -20.77 -14.07 8.94
N ALA A 68 -19.92 -14.58 8.03
CA ALA A 68 -20.26 -14.87 6.65
C ALA A 68 -21.01 -13.71 5.94
N LEU A 69 -20.55 -12.46 6.13
CA LEU A 69 -21.15 -11.29 5.47
C LEU A 69 -21.33 -11.47 3.94
N PRO A 70 -20.40 -12.09 3.19
CA PRO A 70 -20.60 -12.43 1.80
C PRO A 70 -21.80 -13.35 1.53
N GLU A 71 -22.03 -14.35 2.39
CA GLU A 71 -23.13 -15.30 2.27
C GLU A 71 -24.48 -14.65 2.63
N LEU A 72 -24.49 -13.73 3.60
CA LEU A 72 -25.68 -12.96 3.95
C LEU A 72 -26.21 -12.14 2.76
N LEU A 73 -25.31 -11.69 1.88
CA LEU A 73 -25.63 -10.97 0.65
C LEU A 73 -25.70 -11.88 -0.58
N GLY A 74 -25.70 -13.21 -0.41
CA GLY A 74 -25.66 -14.20 -1.49
C GLY A 74 -26.83 -14.14 -2.47
N ALA A 75 -27.96 -13.54 -2.08
CA ALA A 75 -29.09 -13.26 -2.99
C ALA A 75 -28.71 -12.34 -4.18
N LEU A 76 -27.62 -11.58 -4.05
CA LEU A 76 -27.07 -10.71 -5.09
C LEU A 76 -26.03 -11.43 -5.98
N GLY A 77 -25.88 -12.76 -5.83
CA GLY A 77 -24.95 -13.56 -6.60
C GLY A 77 -23.48 -13.14 -6.39
N PRO A 78 -22.64 -13.13 -7.45
CA PRO A 78 -21.22 -12.75 -7.34
C PRO A 78 -21.01 -11.34 -6.77
N LEU A 79 -21.92 -10.40 -7.07
CA LEU A 79 -21.85 -9.04 -6.54
C LEU A 79 -22.05 -9.02 -5.02
N GLY A 80 -22.88 -9.92 -4.48
CA GLY A 80 -23.05 -10.11 -3.04
C GLY A 80 -21.75 -10.48 -2.34
N SER A 81 -20.97 -11.39 -2.94
CA SER A 81 -19.66 -11.77 -2.43
C SER A 81 -18.68 -10.59 -2.36
N LEU A 82 -18.67 -9.73 -3.39
CA LEU A 82 -17.81 -8.55 -3.41
C LEU A 82 -18.26 -7.53 -2.37
N LEU A 83 -19.56 -7.22 -2.32
CA LEU A 83 -20.11 -6.25 -1.38
C LEU A 83 -19.92 -6.69 0.07
N GLY A 84 -20.14 -7.96 0.39
CA GLY A 84 -19.87 -8.50 1.73
C GLY A 84 -18.40 -8.37 2.12
N TRP A 85 -17.49 -8.60 1.17
CA TRP A 85 -16.06 -8.37 1.40
C TRP A 85 -15.72 -6.89 1.60
N VAL A 86 -16.27 -5.98 0.78
CA VAL A 86 -16.08 -4.53 0.93
C VAL A 86 -16.62 -4.04 2.28
N LEU A 87 -17.78 -4.52 2.72
CA LEU A 87 -18.31 -4.23 4.06
C LEU A 87 -17.39 -4.76 5.16
N GLY A 88 -16.80 -5.94 4.97
CA GLY A 88 -15.77 -6.47 5.85
C GLY A 88 -14.51 -5.59 5.92
N VAL A 89 -14.06 -5.05 4.77
CA VAL A 89 -12.95 -4.07 4.72
C VAL A 89 -13.33 -2.81 5.47
N LEU A 90 -14.52 -2.25 5.24
CA LEU A 90 -15.00 -1.07 5.96
C LEU A 90 -15.11 -1.33 7.47
N GLY A 91 -15.58 -2.50 7.88
CA GLY A 91 -15.57 -2.94 9.28
C GLY A 91 -14.17 -2.98 9.87
N GLY A 92 -13.19 -3.52 9.13
CA GLY A 92 -11.79 -3.51 9.52
C GLY A 92 -11.19 -2.10 9.62
N MET A 93 -11.50 -1.21 8.68
CA MET A 93 -11.10 0.20 8.71
C MET A 93 -11.66 0.92 9.94
N ILE A 94 -12.95 0.70 10.24
CA ILE A 94 -13.62 1.29 11.41
C ILE A 94 -13.01 0.75 12.70
N ALA A 95 -12.79 -0.56 12.80
CA ALA A 95 -12.15 -1.16 13.98
C ALA A 95 -10.74 -0.61 14.20
N ALA A 96 -9.93 -0.51 13.14
CA ALA A 96 -8.60 0.08 13.21
C ALA A 96 -8.65 1.56 13.66
N ALA A 97 -9.60 2.36 13.16
CA ALA A 97 -9.81 3.74 13.58
C ALA A 97 -10.26 3.85 15.04
N LEU A 98 -11.14 2.98 15.51
CA LEU A 98 -11.64 2.98 16.89
C LEU A 98 -10.57 2.53 17.88
N VAL A 99 -9.78 1.50 17.56
CA VAL A 99 -8.64 1.11 18.39
C VAL A 99 -7.61 2.23 18.41
N SER A 100 -7.37 2.88 17.28
CA SER A 100 -6.50 4.05 17.20
C SER A 100 -7.01 5.24 18.01
N LEU A 101 -8.33 5.44 18.11
CA LEU A 101 -8.92 6.46 18.98
C LEU A 101 -8.62 6.13 20.46
N ALA A 102 -8.88 4.89 20.87
CA ALA A 102 -8.63 4.43 22.24
C ALA A 102 -7.15 4.55 22.64
N VAL A 103 -6.25 4.25 21.71
CA VAL A 103 -4.79 4.40 21.87
C VAL A 103 -4.37 5.87 21.81
N GLY A 104 -4.95 6.66 20.91
CA GLY A 104 -4.58 8.05 20.68
C GLY A 104 -4.87 8.96 21.87
N VAL A 105 -5.96 8.71 22.60
CA VAL A 105 -6.35 9.55 23.75
C VAL A 105 -5.27 9.63 24.84
N PRO A 106 -4.71 8.52 25.35
CA PRO A 106 -3.62 8.57 26.32
C PRO A 106 -2.27 8.91 25.68
N THR A 107 -2.00 8.48 24.45
CA THR A 107 -0.66 8.60 23.85
C THR A 107 -0.34 10.00 23.31
N LEU A 108 -1.32 10.71 22.73
CA LEU A 108 -1.11 12.05 22.17
C LEU A 108 -0.87 13.15 23.22
N ARG A 109 -0.99 12.80 24.50
CA ARG A 109 -0.64 13.67 25.65
C ARG A 109 0.84 13.60 26.02
N LEU A 110 1.57 12.64 25.47
CA LEU A 110 2.99 12.43 25.71
C LEU A 110 3.82 13.29 24.74
N ARG A 111 5.10 13.52 25.09
CA ARG A 111 6.06 14.10 24.13
C ARG A 111 6.33 13.12 22.99
N GLU A 112 6.76 13.62 21.84
CA GLU A 112 6.93 12.85 20.60
C GLU A 112 7.78 11.58 20.76
N ASP A 113 8.90 11.67 21.50
CA ASP A 113 9.76 10.50 21.78
C ASP A 113 9.02 9.43 22.60
N TYR A 114 8.25 9.84 23.61
CA TYR A 114 7.47 8.94 24.45
C TYR A 114 6.25 8.38 23.71
N LEU A 115 5.64 9.18 22.84
CA LEU A 115 4.57 8.72 21.94
C LEU A 115 5.08 7.57 21.06
N ALA A 116 6.26 7.72 20.47
CA ALA A 116 6.86 6.71 19.60
C ALA A 116 7.12 5.38 20.33
N ILE A 117 7.72 5.44 21.53
CA ILE A 117 7.99 4.27 22.37
C ILE A 117 6.67 3.62 22.82
N THR A 118 5.70 4.42 23.23
CA THR A 118 4.40 3.92 23.69
C THR A 118 3.62 3.26 22.55
N ALA A 119 3.65 3.83 21.35
CA ALA A 119 3.01 3.26 20.17
C ALA A 119 3.62 1.89 19.80
N LEU A 120 4.95 1.76 19.88
CA LEU A 120 5.62 0.48 19.71
C LEU A 120 5.17 -0.54 20.78
N GLY A 121 5.14 -0.13 22.05
CA GLY A 121 4.65 -0.97 23.15
C GLY A 121 3.22 -1.45 22.94
N ILE A 122 2.33 -0.54 22.54
CA ILE A 122 0.92 -0.88 22.23
C ILE A 122 0.83 -1.86 21.07
N ALA A 123 1.62 -1.68 20.01
CA ALA A 123 1.63 -2.64 18.92
C ALA A 123 2.09 -4.03 19.37
N THR A 124 3.14 -4.10 20.21
CA THR A 124 3.57 -5.39 20.77
C THR A 124 2.51 -6.02 21.66
N ILE A 125 1.84 -5.24 22.51
CA ILE A 125 0.74 -5.74 23.36
C ILE A 125 -0.38 -6.29 22.49
N LEU A 126 -0.82 -5.56 21.47
CA LEU A 126 -1.89 -6.00 20.58
C LEU A 126 -1.49 -7.28 19.84
N THR A 127 -0.28 -7.37 19.29
CA THR A 127 0.18 -8.60 18.61
C THR A 127 0.28 -9.79 19.56
N THR A 128 0.71 -9.57 20.81
CA THR A 128 0.77 -10.62 21.82
C THR A 128 -0.62 -11.10 22.21
N VAL A 129 -1.57 -10.18 22.43
CA VAL A 129 -2.97 -10.54 22.73
C VAL A 129 -3.56 -11.37 21.59
N VAL A 130 -3.35 -10.98 20.33
CA VAL A 130 -3.83 -11.75 19.17
C VAL A 130 -3.16 -13.13 19.09
N ASN A 131 -1.90 -13.24 19.51
CA ASN A 131 -1.16 -14.50 19.52
C ASN A 131 -1.56 -15.45 20.65
N ASP A 132 -1.88 -14.92 21.83
CA ASP A 132 -2.12 -15.74 23.03
C ASP A 132 -3.61 -16.03 23.25
N GLU A 133 -4.51 -15.18 22.76
CA GLU A 133 -5.95 -15.34 22.95
C GLU A 133 -6.60 -16.15 21.81
N GLU A 134 -6.70 -17.48 22.01
CA GLU A 134 -7.33 -18.39 21.05
C GLU A 134 -8.80 -18.06 20.75
N TRP A 135 -9.56 -17.65 21.77
CA TRP A 135 -10.99 -17.32 21.63
C TRP A 135 -11.24 -16.09 20.77
N LEU A 136 -10.23 -15.23 20.55
CA LEU A 136 -10.38 -14.02 19.77
C LEU A 136 -10.12 -14.29 18.28
N PHE A 137 -8.92 -14.76 17.95
CA PHE A 137 -8.46 -14.92 16.56
C PHE A 137 -7.73 -16.24 16.30
N ASN A 138 -8.04 -17.31 17.03
CA ASN A 138 -7.39 -18.62 16.91
C ASN A 138 -5.91 -18.63 17.35
N GLY A 139 -5.49 -17.60 18.08
CA GLY A 139 -4.16 -17.49 18.69
C GLY A 139 -3.03 -17.70 17.68
N PRO A 140 -2.05 -18.57 17.98
CA PRO A 140 -0.86 -18.76 17.14
C PRO A 140 -1.15 -19.60 15.88
N PHE A 141 -2.30 -20.27 15.80
CA PHE A 141 -2.69 -21.09 14.64
C PHE A 141 -3.09 -20.24 13.44
N GLY A 142 -3.44 -18.96 13.66
CA GLY A 142 -3.87 -18.05 12.62
C GLY A 142 -5.17 -18.47 11.93
N ILE A 143 -5.45 -17.84 10.78
CA ILE A 143 -6.67 -18.07 10.00
C ILE A 143 -6.30 -18.37 8.54
N ASN A 144 -6.65 -19.59 8.09
CA ASN A 144 -6.45 -20.05 6.71
C ASN A 144 -7.71 -19.91 5.84
N THR A 145 -8.88 -19.74 6.45
CA THR A 145 -10.17 -19.63 5.76
C THR A 145 -10.49 -18.19 5.41
N ILE A 146 -9.69 -17.61 4.51
CA ILE A 146 -9.89 -16.24 4.04
C ILE A 146 -10.89 -16.24 2.88
N HIS A 147 -11.93 -15.42 3.00
CA HIS A 147 -12.90 -15.24 1.91
C HIS A 147 -12.25 -14.52 0.73
N THR A 148 -12.27 -15.16 -0.43
CA THR A 148 -11.78 -14.60 -1.69
C THR A 148 -12.95 -14.07 -2.52
N PRO A 149 -13.22 -12.75 -2.53
CA PRO A 149 -14.36 -12.21 -3.25
C PRO A 149 -14.29 -12.52 -4.74
N LEU A 150 -15.43 -12.86 -5.34
CA LEU A 150 -15.59 -13.17 -6.76
C LEU A 150 -14.77 -14.36 -7.28
N ARG A 151 -14.13 -15.16 -6.42
CA ARG A 151 -13.20 -16.22 -6.87
C ARG A 151 -13.81 -17.19 -7.88
N ASP A 152 -15.08 -17.56 -7.71
CA ASP A 152 -15.79 -18.49 -8.61
C ASP A 152 -16.05 -17.91 -10.01
N ALA A 153 -15.98 -16.58 -10.16
CA ALA A 153 -16.11 -15.92 -11.46
C ALA A 153 -14.79 -15.91 -12.25
N PHE A 154 -13.70 -16.43 -11.69
CA PHE A 154 -12.38 -16.46 -12.32
C PHE A 154 -12.00 -17.88 -12.78
N PRO A 155 -11.33 -17.99 -13.95
CA PRO A 155 -10.82 -16.91 -14.78
C PRO A 155 -11.92 -16.16 -15.54
N LEU A 156 -11.83 -14.83 -15.55
CA LEU A 156 -12.82 -13.99 -16.20
C LEU A 156 -12.65 -14.13 -17.71
N SER A 157 -13.60 -14.83 -18.34
CA SER A 157 -13.64 -15.08 -19.78
C SER A 157 -14.89 -14.43 -20.39
N LEU A 158 -14.72 -13.82 -21.56
CA LEU A 158 -15.77 -13.28 -22.41
C LEU A 158 -16.32 -14.34 -23.39
N GLY A 159 -16.02 -15.62 -23.14
CA GLY A 159 -16.62 -16.77 -23.82
C GLY A 159 -15.81 -17.34 -24.99
N GLY A 160 -14.87 -16.59 -25.56
CA GLY A 160 -14.01 -17.10 -26.62
C GLY A 160 -12.60 -16.54 -26.55
N PHE A 161 -11.60 -17.39 -26.80
CA PHE A 161 -10.19 -17.02 -26.77
C PHE A 161 -9.86 -15.77 -27.58
N THR A 162 -10.39 -15.67 -28.80
CA THR A 162 -10.18 -14.50 -29.67
C THR A 162 -10.75 -13.23 -29.06
N LEU A 163 -11.94 -13.29 -28.44
CA LEU A 163 -12.56 -12.11 -27.83
C LEU A 163 -11.79 -11.68 -26.57
N ASN A 164 -11.34 -12.64 -25.74
CA ASN A 164 -10.49 -12.35 -24.60
C ASN A 164 -9.16 -11.70 -25.03
N MET A 165 -8.52 -12.24 -26.07
CA MET A 165 -7.29 -11.70 -26.61
C MET A 165 -7.48 -10.29 -27.16
N VAL A 166 -8.60 -10.01 -27.84
CA VAL A 166 -8.90 -8.66 -28.35
C VAL A 166 -9.15 -7.71 -27.19
N VAL A 167 -10.04 -8.03 -26.25
CA VAL A 167 -10.43 -7.09 -25.19
C VAL A 167 -9.32 -6.90 -24.17
N PHE A 168 -8.86 -7.97 -23.51
CA PHE A 168 -7.80 -7.87 -22.51
C PHE A 168 -6.45 -7.55 -23.13
N GLY A 169 -6.22 -7.97 -24.38
CA GLY A 169 -5.00 -7.61 -25.10
C GLY A 169 -4.98 -6.14 -25.51
N VAL A 170 -6.08 -5.57 -26.04
CA VAL A 170 -6.15 -4.13 -26.32
C VAL A 170 -6.00 -3.31 -25.04
N LEU A 171 -6.61 -3.73 -23.93
CA LEU A 171 -6.43 -3.08 -22.63
C LEU A 171 -4.98 -3.15 -22.15
N SER A 172 -4.33 -4.31 -22.29
CA SER A 172 -2.90 -4.49 -21.97
C SER A 172 -2.02 -3.58 -22.81
N LEU A 173 -2.25 -3.53 -24.12
CA LEU A 173 -1.50 -2.70 -25.06
C LEU A 173 -1.73 -1.21 -24.82
N ALA A 174 -2.95 -0.79 -24.51
CA ALA A 174 -3.27 0.58 -24.13
C ALA A 174 -2.55 0.98 -22.83
N ALA A 175 -2.56 0.11 -21.82
CA ALA A 175 -1.83 0.32 -20.58
C ALA A 175 -0.32 0.45 -20.84
N PHE A 176 0.28 -0.47 -21.60
CA PHE A 176 1.69 -0.40 -21.99
C PHE A 176 2.00 0.86 -22.79
N GLY A 177 1.13 1.26 -23.73
CA GLY A 177 1.29 2.46 -24.53
C GLY A 177 1.26 3.74 -23.67
N LEU A 178 0.35 3.81 -22.71
CA LEU A 178 0.28 4.92 -21.74
C LEU A 178 1.51 4.96 -20.83
N THR A 179 1.93 3.81 -20.30
CA THR A 179 3.15 3.71 -19.49
C THR A 179 4.39 4.09 -20.30
N GLY A 180 4.47 3.63 -21.56
CA GLY A 180 5.54 3.98 -22.49
C GLY A 180 5.57 5.46 -22.82
N TYR A 181 4.42 6.07 -23.13
CA TYR A 181 4.29 7.51 -23.33
C TYR A 181 4.74 8.30 -22.09
N TRP A 182 4.32 7.87 -20.91
CA TRP A 182 4.69 8.52 -19.65
C TRP A 182 6.20 8.40 -19.38
N LEU A 183 6.78 7.22 -19.62
CA LEU A 183 8.23 6.99 -19.50
C LEU A 183 9.03 7.87 -20.47
N VAL A 184 8.59 8.00 -21.74
CA VAL A 184 9.24 8.87 -22.72
C VAL A 184 9.13 10.34 -22.30
N ARG A 185 7.98 10.77 -21.80
CA ARG A 185 7.80 12.14 -21.31
C ARG A 185 8.65 12.41 -20.06
N ALA A 186 8.77 11.44 -19.17
CA ALA A 186 9.66 11.51 -18.00
C ALA A 186 11.14 11.57 -18.45
N PHE A 187 11.53 10.75 -19.41
CA PHE A 187 12.87 10.75 -20.01
C PHE A 187 13.26 12.11 -20.61
N GLN A 188 12.34 12.74 -21.33
CA GLN A 188 12.57 14.04 -21.95
C GLN A 188 12.82 15.16 -20.93
N ARG A 189 12.19 15.07 -19.75
CA ARG A 189 12.33 16.04 -18.66
C ARG A 189 13.61 15.85 -17.83
N GLN A 190 14.30 14.73 -17.96
CA GLN A 190 15.51 14.44 -17.19
C GLN A 190 16.74 15.16 -17.74
N GLY A 191 17.68 15.52 -16.86
CA GLY A 191 18.98 16.07 -17.24
C GLY A 191 19.90 15.05 -17.94
N ARG A 192 21.10 15.48 -18.35
CA ARG A 192 22.05 14.66 -19.14
C ARG A 192 22.40 13.31 -18.50
N ARG A 193 22.59 13.27 -17.17
CA ARG A 193 22.85 12.03 -16.42
C ARG A 193 21.62 11.10 -16.38
N GLY A 194 20.42 11.65 -16.15
CA GLY A 194 19.19 10.88 -16.12
C GLY A 194 18.86 10.23 -17.47
N LYS A 195 19.15 10.92 -18.57
CA LYS A 195 19.00 10.36 -19.93
C LYS A 195 19.93 9.16 -20.19
N ILE A 196 21.16 9.17 -19.67
CA ILE A 196 22.06 8.02 -19.80
C ILE A 196 21.52 6.82 -19.01
N VAL A 197 21.11 7.04 -17.76
CA VAL A 197 20.59 5.98 -16.89
C VAL A 197 19.33 5.34 -17.47
N PHE A 198 18.33 6.14 -17.85
CA PHE A 198 17.11 5.63 -18.47
C PHE A 198 17.38 4.98 -19.83
N GLY A 199 18.31 5.54 -20.62
CA GLY A 199 18.72 4.99 -21.91
C GLY A 199 19.41 3.63 -21.83
N VAL A 200 19.92 3.24 -20.65
CA VAL A 200 20.48 1.90 -20.40
C VAL A 200 19.44 0.98 -19.75
N ILE A 201 18.73 1.47 -18.73
CA ILE A 201 17.78 0.66 -17.95
C ILE A 201 16.58 0.23 -18.80
N VAL A 202 15.96 1.15 -19.55
CA VAL A 202 14.74 0.85 -20.30
C VAL A 202 14.98 -0.22 -21.37
N PRO A 203 16.05 -0.16 -22.19
CA PRO A 203 16.35 -1.23 -23.14
C PRO A 203 16.73 -2.56 -22.48
N LEU A 204 17.42 -2.54 -21.34
CA LEU A 204 17.73 -3.78 -20.61
C LEU A 204 16.47 -4.48 -20.11
N ILE A 205 15.53 -3.71 -19.54
CA ILE A 205 14.21 -4.22 -19.15
C ILE A 205 13.49 -4.75 -20.40
N ALA A 206 13.39 -3.97 -21.48
CA ALA A 206 12.71 -4.40 -22.70
C ALA A 206 13.33 -5.68 -23.31
N ALA A 207 14.66 -5.79 -23.30
CA ALA A 207 15.37 -6.98 -23.74
C ALA A 207 15.04 -8.19 -22.88
N TRP A 208 14.99 -8.02 -21.55
CA TRP A 208 14.66 -9.09 -20.62
C TRP A 208 13.23 -9.61 -20.78
N TYR A 209 12.26 -8.72 -21.00
CA TYR A 209 10.84 -9.08 -21.04
C TYR A 209 10.33 -9.53 -22.40
N PHE A 210 10.91 -9.03 -23.49
CA PHE A 210 10.41 -9.29 -24.85
C PHE A 210 11.41 -10.03 -25.71
N VAL A 211 12.69 -9.66 -25.65
CA VAL A 211 13.72 -10.26 -26.53
C VAL A 211 14.13 -11.64 -26.03
N LEU A 212 14.45 -11.80 -24.74
CA LEU A 212 14.87 -13.09 -24.19
C LEU A 212 13.80 -14.19 -24.35
N PRO A 213 12.50 -13.96 -24.08
CA PRO A 213 11.47 -14.97 -24.32
C PRO A 213 11.27 -15.33 -25.80
N THR A 214 11.51 -14.36 -26.70
CA THR A 214 11.48 -14.61 -28.15
C THR A 214 12.65 -15.50 -28.57
N LEU A 215 13.83 -15.29 -27.98
CA LEU A 215 15.03 -16.09 -28.24
C LEU A 215 14.96 -17.49 -27.62
N SER A 216 14.25 -17.67 -26.50
CA SER A 216 14.04 -18.97 -25.86
C SER A 216 12.94 -19.82 -26.50
N GLY A 217 12.23 -19.29 -27.51
CA GLY A 217 11.13 -20.00 -28.20
C GLY A 217 9.83 -20.09 -27.38
N GLY A 218 9.74 -19.40 -26.23
CA GLY A 218 8.59 -19.41 -25.35
C GLY A 218 7.45 -18.53 -25.86
N MET A 219 6.74 -18.92 -26.92
CA MET A 219 5.63 -18.12 -27.48
C MET A 219 4.52 -17.83 -26.44
N VAL A 220 4.26 -18.78 -25.53
CA VAL A 220 3.30 -18.61 -24.42
C VAL A 220 3.78 -17.55 -23.43
N GLU A 221 5.07 -17.57 -23.07
CA GLU A 221 5.66 -16.59 -22.15
C GLU A 221 5.74 -15.19 -22.78
N LEU A 222 6.11 -15.11 -24.06
CA LEU A 222 6.08 -13.85 -24.82
C LEU A 222 4.68 -13.26 -24.85
N THR A 223 3.67 -14.10 -25.11
CA THR A 223 2.26 -13.68 -25.14
C THR A 223 1.80 -13.19 -23.77
N ARG A 224 2.15 -13.90 -22.68
CA ARG A 224 1.82 -13.48 -21.31
C ARG A 224 2.52 -12.19 -20.90
N ASN A 225 3.77 -11.98 -21.32
CA ASN A 225 4.51 -10.75 -21.03
C ASN A 225 3.97 -9.56 -21.84
N ALA A 226 3.62 -9.77 -23.12
CA ALA A 226 3.04 -8.73 -23.97
C ALA A 226 1.59 -8.38 -23.61
N LEU A 227 0.83 -9.36 -23.16
CA LEU A 227 -0.57 -9.22 -22.77
C LEU A 227 -0.68 -9.45 -21.26
N TRP A 228 0.02 -8.67 -20.45
CA TRP A 228 0.14 -8.89 -19.01
C TRP A 228 -1.21 -8.96 -18.25
N LEU A 229 -2.30 -8.43 -18.80
CA LEU A 229 -3.65 -8.57 -18.24
C LEU A 229 -4.39 -9.84 -18.69
N PHE A 230 -3.93 -10.48 -19.78
CA PHE A 230 -4.49 -11.70 -20.36
C PHE A 230 -3.59 -12.90 -20.10
N ASP A 231 -4.16 -13.97 -19.55
CA ASP A 231 -3.47 -15.23 -19.40
C ASP A 231 -4.04 -16.31 -20.34
N PRO A 232 -3.26 -16.78 -21.32
CA PRO A 232 -3.69 -17.85 -22.21
C PRO A 232 -3.73 -19.22 -21.52
N THR A 233 -3.17 -19.35 -20.31
CA THR A 233 -3.10 -20.61 -19.56
C THR A 233 -4.12 -20.74 -18.43
N ALA A 234 -4.93 -19.70 -18.21
CA ALA A 234 -5.96 -19.65 -17.18
C ALA A 234 -7.03 -20.74 -17.26
N GLY A 235 -7.38 -21.15 -18.48
CA GLY A 235 -8.46 -22.08 -18.76
C GLY A 235 -8.61 -22.35 -20.26
N PRO A 236 -9.60 -23.16 -20.70
CA PRO A 236 -9.77 -23.57 -22.09
C PRO A 236 -9.85 -22.41 -23.11
N ASP A 237 -10.38 -21.27 -22.68
CA ASP A 237 -10.54 -20.06 -23.51
C ASP A 237 -9.59 -18.92 -23.13
N GLY A 238 -8.68 -19.12 -22.17
CA GLY A 238 -7.87 -18.04 -21.57
C GLY A 238 -8.71 -16.92 -20.92
N GLY A 239 -8.08 -16.01 -20.19
CA GLY A 239 -8.82 -14.92 -19.54
C GLY A 239 -8.00 -14.07 -18.58
N MET A 240 -8.68 -13.24 -17.77
CA MET A 240 -8.02 -12.57 -16.64
C MET A 240 -8.01 -13.52 -15.43
N ASP A 241 -6.84 -13.76 -14.86
CA ASP A 241 -6.70 -14.53 -13.62
C ASP A 241 -7.01 -13.72 -12.36
N TYR A 242 -7.26 -14.44 -11.27
CA TYR A 242 -7.56 -13.85 -9.97
C TYR A 242 -6.44 -12.93 -9.44
N ASP A 243 -5.17 -13.27 -9.66
CA ASP A 243 -4.03 -12.47 -9.18
C ASP A 243 -4.00 -11.08 -9.84
N ARG A 244 -4.40 -11.00 -11.11
CA ARG A 244 -4.53 -9.73 -11.85
C ARG A 244 -5.71 -8.91 -11.34
N PHE A 245 -6.81 -9.58 -10.96
CA PHE A 245 -7.93 -8.93 -10.29
C PHE A 245 -7.52 -8.34 -8.93
N VAL A 246 -6.79 -9.10 -8.09
CA VAL A 246 -6.29 -8.61 -6.80
C VAL A 246 -5.34 -7.43 -6.97
N LEU A 247 -4.49 -7.44 -8.00
CA LEU A 247 -3.66 -6.29 -8.37
C LEU A 247 -4.52 -5.07 -8.70
N LEU A 248 -5.48 -5.19 -9.62
CA LEU A 248 -6.36 -4.08 -10.01
C LEU A 248 -7.15 -3.53 -8.82
N LEU A 249 -7.65 -4.42 -7.96
CA LEU A 249 -8.33 -4.05 -6.72
C LEU A 249 -7.41 -3.27 -5.78
N SER A 250 -6.16 -3.73 -5.61
CA SER A 250 -5.16 -3.08 -4.77
C SER A 250 -4.75 -1.71 -5.32
N VAL A 251 -4.61 -1.58 -6.65
CA VAL A 251 -4.33 -0.30 -7.32
C VAL A 251 -5.52 0.65 -7.21
N ALA A 252 -6.75 0.14 -7.33
CA ALA A 252 -7.96 0.94 -7.14
C ALA A 252 -8.08 1.45 -5.70
N ALA A 253 -7.80 0.59 -4.71
CA ALA A 253 -7.78 0.98 -3.30
C ALA A 253 -6.66 1.99 -3.00
N LEU A 254 -5.47 1.81 -3.58
CA LEU A 254 -4.39 2.80 -3.52
C LEU A 254 -4.82 4.14 -4.12
N GLY A 255 -5.45 4.12 -5.30
CA GLY A 255 -5.95 5.32 -5.97
C GLY A 255 -7.01 6.05 -5.14
N GLY A 256 -7.95 5.31 -4.55
CA GLY A 256 -8.97 5.84 -3.64
C GLY A 256 -8.37 6.42 -2.36
N GLY A 257 -7.44 5.71 -1.72
CA GLY A 257 -6.72 6.17 -0.53
C GLY A 257 -5.87 7.41 -0.82
N TYR A 258 -5.12 7.40 -1.92
CA TYR A 258 -4.35 8.57 -2.39
C TYR A 258 -5.26 9.77 -2.61
N TRP A 259 -6.37 9.60 -3.34
CA TRP A 259 -7.32 10.68 -3.60
C TRP A 259 -7.93 11.23 -2.31
N LEU A 260 -8.34 10.36 -1.38
CA LEU A 260 -8.91 10.76 -0.09
C LEU A 260 -7.92 11.58 0.74
N VAL A 261 -6.68 11.10 0.84
CA VAL A 261 -5.62 11.75 1.62
C VAL A 261 -5.22 13.08 0.96
N GLU A 262 -5.02 13.10 -0.35
CA GLU A 262 -4.70 14.32 -1.09
C GLU A 262 -5.80 15.37 -0.96
N ARG A 263 -7.07 14.97 -1.02
CA ARG A 263 -8.22 15.86 -0.82
C ARG A 263 -8.25 16.42 0.61
N THR A 264 -7.88 15.60 1.59
CA THR A 264 -7.86 15.95 3.02
C THR A 264 -6.73 16.95 3.32
N ILE A 265 -5.53 16.73 2.79
CA ILE A 265 -4.35 17.56 3.01
C ILE A 265 -4.47 18.93 2.30
N ASN A 266 -5.03 18.95 1.09
CA ASN A 266 -5.27 20.19 0.34
C ASN A 266 -6.45 21.01 0.88
N SER A 267 -7.10 20.56 1.95
CA SER A 267 -8.19 21.28 2.59
C SER A 267 -7.69 22.19 3.73
N PRO A 268 -8.55 23.04 4.33
CA PRO A 268 -8.20 23.79 5.53
C PRO A 268 -7.69 22.92 6.68
N TYR A 269 -8.16 21.67 6.76
CA TYR A 269 -7.71 20.70 7.76
C TYR A 269 -6.20 20.41 7.63
N GLY A 270 -5.71 20.13 6.43
CA GLY A 270 -4.28 19.86 6.22
C GLY A 270 -3.36 21.07 6.41
N ARG A 271 -3.89 22.30 6.34
CA ARG A 271 -3.13 23.50 6.73
C ARG A 271 -2.86 23.54 8.23
N VAL A 272 -3.85 23.15 9.04
CA VAL A 272 -3.68 23.04 10.50
C VAL A 272 -2.71 21.92 10.85
N LEU A 273 -2.79 20.77 10.16
CA LEU A 273 -1.84 19.66 10.38
C LEU A 273 -0.39 20.07 10.16
N ARG A 274 -0.10 20.77 9.06
CA ARG A 274 1.24 21.29 8.77
C ARG A 274 1.70 22.31 9.80
N ALA A 275 0.82 23.21 10.23
CA ALA A 275 1.15 24.13 11.31
C ALA A 275 1.49 23.38 12.61
N ILE A 276 0.73 22.32 12.95
CA ILE A 276 1.00 21.47 14.12
C ILE A 276 2.38 20.79 14.02
N ARG A 277 2.79 20.33 12.83
CA ARG A 277 4.09 19.69 12.60
C ARG A 277 5.26 20.64 12.83
N GLU A 278 5.13 21.91 12.46
CA GLU A 278 6.18 22.91 12.62
C GLU A 278 6.24 23.46 14.06
N ASP A 279 5.08 23.88 14.58
CA ASP A 279 4.95 24.41 15.95
C ASP A 279 3.50 24.25 16.42
N GLU A 280 3.27 23.35 17.38
CA GLU A 280 1.93 23.09 17.92
C GLU A 280 1.32 24.31 18.64
N ASP A 281 2.13 25.20 19.20
CA ASP A 281 1.64 26.34 19.97
C ASP A 281 1.06 27.44 19.07
N VAL A 282 1.51 27.54 17.81
CA VAL A 282 1.00 28.50 16.82
C VAL A 282 -0.51 28.32 16.51
N PRO A 283 -0.99 27.15 16.04
CA PRO A 283 -2.41 26.93 15.82
C PRO A 283 -3.21 26.95 17.13
N ARG A 284 -2.60 26.58 18.27
CA ARG A 284 -3.25 26.64 19.58
C ARG A 284 -3.51 28.09 20.01
N ALA A 285 -2.58 29.02 19.79
CA ALA A 285 -2.76 30.45 20.05
C ALA A 285 -3.88 31.07 19.19
N LEU A 286 -4.13 30.51 18.00
CA LEU A 286 -5.24 30.88 17.12
C LEU A 286 -6.58 30.19 17.50
N GLY A 287 -6.65 29.54 18.67
CA GLY A 287 -7.85 28.90 19.19
C GLY A 287 -8.21 27.57 18.52
N LYS A 288 -7.27 26.91 17.83
CA LYS A 288 -7.49 25.57 17.27
C LYS A 288 -7.11 24.49 18.28
N GLU A 289 -8.00 23.55 18.52
CA GLU A 289 -7.74 22.42 19.41
C GLU A 289 -6.86 21.36 18.73
N THR A 290 -5.54 21.51 18.84
CA THR A 290 -4.52 20.66 18.19
C THR A 290 -4.70 19.16 18.46
N PHE A 291 -5.19 18.81 19.65
CA PHE A 291 -5.43 17.42 20.04
C PHE A 291 -6.44 16.71 19.13
N GLN A 292 -7.55 17.35 18.79
CA GLN A 292 -8.57 16.75 17.92
C GLN A 292 -8.04 16.50 16.50
N TYR A 293 -7.27 17.44 15.96
CA TYR A 293 -6.65 17.29 14.63
C TYR A 293 -5.64 16.14 14.61
N LYS A 294 -4.79 16.03 15.64
CA LYS A 294 -3.87 14.90 15.81
C LYS A 294 -4.61 13.57 15.91
N LEU A 295 -5.68 13.53 16.71
CA LEU A 295 -6.49 12.32 16.90
C LEU A 295 -7.22 11.89 15.62
N GLN A 296 -7.80 12.82 14.88
CA GLN A 296 -8.45 12.56 13.59
C GLN A 296 -7.45 12.06 12.54
N ALA A 297 -6.25 12.67 12.47
CA ALA A 297 -5.18 12.21 11.57
C ALA A 297 -4.72 10.80 11.93
N LEU A 298 -4.60 10.51 13.23
CA LEU A 298 -4.27 9.18 13.73
C LEU A 298 -5.34 8.14 13.32
N MET A 299 -6.62 8.44 13.52
CA MET A 299 -7.74 7.57 13.14
C MET A 299 -7.79 7.31 11.63
N LEU A 300 -7.68 8.37 10.80
CA LEU A 300 -7.69 8.25 9.34
C LEU A 300 -6.50 7.44 8.83
N GLY A 301 -5.30 7.69 9.38
CA GLY A 301 -4.11 6.92 9.02
C GLY A 301 -4.23 5.44 9.41
N SER A 302 -4.82 5.15 10.57
CA SER A 302 -5.10 3.77 11.03
C SER A 302 -6.17 3.08 10.19
N ALA A 303 -7.20 3.79 9.75
CA ALA A 303 -8.22 3.25 8.85
C ALA A 303 -7.59 2.81 7.51
N LEU A 304 -6.70 3.63 6.93
CA LEU A 304 -5.98 3.28 5.71
C LEU A 304 -5.03 2.10 5.91
N ALA A 305 -4.36 2.03 7.05
CA ALA A 305 -3.57 0.87 7.44
C ALA A 305 -4.44 -0.40 7.52
N GLY A 306 -5.63 -0.30 8.10
CA GLY A 306 -6.58 -1.41 8.17
C GLY A 306 -7.06 -1.88 6.80
N ALA A 307 -7.33 -0.96 5.87
CA ALA A 307 -7.68 -1.29 4.49
C ALA A 307 -6.53 -2.02 3.77
N ALA A 308 -5.29 -1.56 3.97
CA ALA A 308 -4.10 -2.23 3.44
C ALA A 308 -3.94 -3.63 4.05
N GLY A 309 -4.24 -3.81 5.34
CA GLY A 309 -4.20 -5.10 6.02
C GLY A 309 -5.20 -6.11 5.44
N ALA A 310 -6.42 -5.65 5.14
CA ALA A 310 -7.43 -6.48 4.51
C ALA A 310 -7.02 -6.95 3.09
N LEU A 311 -6.44 -6.07 2.29
CA LEU A 311 -5.91 -6.41 0.97
C LEU A 311 -4.70 -7.36 1.07
N TRP A 312 -3.86 -7.18 2.08
CA TRP A 312 -2.73 -8.05 2.34
C TRP A 312 -3.18 -9.47 2.71
N ALA A 313 -4.17 -9.59 3.59
CA ALA A 313 -4.78 -10.86 3.95
C ALA A 313 -5.35 -11.58 2.72
N LEU A 314 -6.04 -10.85 1.84
CA LEU A 314 -6.55 -11.38 0.57
C LEU A 314 -5.43 -11.88 -0.34
N ASN A 315 -4.30 -11.17 -0.41
CA ASN A 315 -3.18 -11.54 -1.27
C ASN A 315 -2.39 -12.74 -0.77
N ILE A 316 -2.18 -12.86 0.54
CA ILE A 316 -1.40 -13.96 1.13
C ILE A 316 -2.25 -15.23 1.28
N GLY A 317 -3.56 -15.12 1.53
CA GLY A 317 -4.46 -16.27 1.71
C GLY A 317 -4.36 -16.94 3.08
N PHE A 318 -3.49 -16.46 3.96
CA PHE A 318 -3.34 -16.89 5.36
C PHE A 318 -2.89 -15.72 6.21
N ILE A 319 -3.41 -15.61 7.43
CA ILE A 319 -2.96 -14.61 8.41
C ILE A 319 -2.54 -15.26 9.72
N ALA A 320 -1.38 -14.84 10.24
CA ALA A 320 -0.88 -15.24 11.55
C ALA A 320 -0.24 -14.06 12.30
N PRO A 321 -0.22 -14.08 13.65
CA PRO A 321 0.18 -12.93 14.45
C PRO A 321 1.66 -12.54 14.26
N ASP A 322 2.53 -13.52 14.04
CA ASP A 322 3.97 -13.34 13.80
C ASP A 322 4.28 -12.53 12.55
N GLN A 323 3.35 -12.52 11.59
CA GLN A 323 3.47 -11.75 10.35
C GLN A 323 3.30 -10.25 10.57
N PHE A 324 2.77 -9.81 11.73
CA PHE A 324 2.48 -8.41 12.04
C PHE A 324 3.51 -7.76 12.97
N ALA A 325 4.79 -8.10 12.80
CA ALA A 325 5.87 -7.54 13.60
C ALA A 325 6.10 -6.04 13.35
N ALA A 326 6.56 -5.32 14.39
CA ALA A 326 6.92 -3.89 14.33
C ALA A 326 7.91 -3.55 13.21
N THR A 327 8.73 -4.52 12.79
CA THR A 327 9.62 -4.44 11.63
C THR A 327 8.92 -3.94 10.36
N ILE A 328 7.63 -4.28 10.16
CA ILE A 328 6.86 -3.80 9.00
C ILE A 328 6.66 -2.29 9.04
N THR A 329 6.39 -1.71 10.22
CA THR A 329 6.29 -0.25 10.37
C THR A 329 7.62 0.41 10.02
N PHE A 330 8.76 -0.15 10.43
CA PHE A 330 10.08 0.37 10.07
C PHE A 330 10.36 0.32 8.56
N TYR A 331 9.90 -0.72 7.87
CA TYR A 331 9.97 -0.78 6.41
C TYR A 331 9.12 0.30 5.75
N ALA A 332 7.92 0.57 6.28
CA ALA A 332 7.08 1.66 5.80
C ALA A 332 7.71 3.04 6.07
N PHE A 333 8.28 3.27 7.26
CA PHE A 333 9.04 4.49 7.54
C PHE A 333 10.20 4.67 6.57
N THR A 334 10.97 3.61 6.33
CA THR A 334 12.07 3.61 5.37
C THR A 334 11.57 4.01 3.98
N ALA A 335 10.47 3.41 3.51
CA ALA A 335 9.87 3.74 2.23
C ALA A 335 9.35 5.19 2.15
N VAL A 336 8.68 5.68 3.20
CA VAL A 336 8.16 7.05 3.28
C VAL A 336 9.31 8.07 3.27
N ILE A 337 10.34 7.85 4.09
CA ILE A 337 11.51 8.73 4.19
C ILE A 337 12.30 8.75 2.87
N VAL A 338 12.53 7.57 2.27
CA VAL A 338 13.19 7.47 0.96
C VAL A 338 12.36 8.16 -0.13
N GLY A 339 11.05 8.00 -0.10
CA GLY A 339 10.14 8.61 -1.07
C GLY A 339 10.05 10.12 -0.98
N GLY A 340 10.04 10.63 0.25
CA GLY A 340 9.80 12.03 0.62
C GLY A 340 8.70 12.13 1.67
N THR A 341 9.01 12.71 2.82
CA THR A 341 8.04 12.96 3.90
C THR A 341 7.03 14.03 3.46
N ALA A 342 5.78 13.90 3.90
CA ALA A 342 4.69 14.81 3.52
C ALA A 342 4.45 14.91 2.00
N ASN A 343 4.79 13.86 1.24
CA ASN A 343 4.51 13.79 -0.19
C ASN A 343 3.96 12.40 -0.57
N ASN A 344 2.67 12.31 -0.84
CA ASN A 344 2.01 11.03 -1.12
C ASN A 344 2.54 10.34 -2.39
N LYS A 345 2.97 11.12 -3.40
CA LYS A 345 3.62 10.57 -4.60
C LYS A 345 5.00 10.03 -4.27
N GLY A 346 5.72 10.73 -3.38
CA GLY A 346 6.98 10.29 -2.79
C GLY A 346 6.84 8.91 -2.17
N VAL A 347 5.86 8.73 -1.29
CA VAL A 347 5.58 7.45 -0.60
C VAL A 347 5.39 6.28 -1.57
N ILE A 348 4.62 6.47 -2.65
CA ILE A 348 4.41 5.41 -3.66
C ILE A 348 5.72 5.03 -4.34
N LEU A 349 6.53 6.02 -4.74
CA LEU A 349 7.84 5.77 -5.36
C LEU A 349 8.83 5.13 -4.38
N GLY A 350 8.88 5.60 -3.13
CA GLY A 350 9.74 5.05 -2.10
C GLY A 350 9.37 3.61 -1.75
N THR A 351 8.07 3.31 -1.72
CA THR A 351 7.55 1.94 -1.54
C THR A 351 7.91 1.05 -2.74
N ALA A 352 7.72 1.56 -3.96
CA ALA A 352 8.11 0.85 -5.18
C ALA A 352 9.59 0.53 -5.21
N PHE A 353 10.43 1.48 -4.79
CA PHE A 353 11.87 1.30 -4.69
C PHE A 353 12.25 0.27 -3.62
N PHE A 354 11.71 0.40 -2.40
CA PHE A 354 11.97 -0.50 -1.29
C PHE A 354 11.57 -1.95 -1.63
N TRP A 355 10.35 -2.16 -2.11
CA TRP A 355 9.84 -3.49 -2.44
C TRP A 355 10.41 -4.04 -3.73
N GLY A 356 10.79 -3.17 -4.67
CA GLY A 356 11.54 -3.54 -5.86
C GLY A 356 12.89 -4.15 -5.52
N ILE A 357 13.65 -3.55 -4.60
CA ILE A 357 14.91 -4.13 -4.10
C ILE A 357 14.64 -5.43 -3.34
N ARG A 358 13.62 -5.43 -2.46
CA ARG A 358 13.33 -6.57 -1.58
C ARG A 358 12.91 -7.82 -2.36
N ASN A 359 12.13 -7.66 -3.43
CA ASN A 359 11.67 -8.76 -4.26
C ASN A 359 12.60 -9.04 -5.45
N GLY A 360 13.21 -8.01 -6.07
CA GLY A 360 14.07 -8.18 -7.24
C GLY A 360 15.35 -8.97 -6.95
N THR A 361 15.87 -8.88 -5.73
CA THR A 361 17.01 -9.69 -5.29
C THR A 361 16.65 -11.16 -5.03
N ARG A 362 15.39 -11.59 -5.25
CA ARG A 362 15.02 -13.01 -5.25
C ARG A 362 15.42 -13.73 -6.55
N PHE A 363 15.70 -12.99 -7.63
CA PHE A 363 16.15 -13.57 -8.90
C PHE A 363 17.62 -13.98 -8.91
N ILE A 364 18.36 -13.69 -7.85
CA ILE A 364 19.73 -14.14 -7.70
C ILE A 364 19.66 -15.58 -7.17
N ASP A 365 19.76 -16.55 -8.08
CA ASP A 365 19.85 -17.96 -7.71
C ASP A 365 21.18 -18.19 -6.98
N VAL A 366 21.08 -18.42 -5.67
CA VAL A 366 22.18 -18.83 -4.81
C VAL A 366 21.95 -20.26 -4.33
N PRO A 367 23.03 -21.05 -4.16
CA PRO A 367 22.94 -22.35 -3.53
C PRO A 367 22.18 -22.26 -2.19
N SER A 368 21.36 -23.28 -1.88
CA SER A 368 20.44 -23.28 -0.72
C SER A 368 21.11 -22.94 0.61
N GLN A 369 22.38 -23.32 0.78
CA GLN A 369 23.23 -23.02 1.94
C GLN A 369 23.49 -21.52 2.19
N TYR A 370 23.32 -20.67 1.18
CA TYR A 370 23.54 -19.21 1.26
C TYR A 370 22.25 -18.38 1.27
N SER A 371 21.08 -19.02 1.28
CA SER A 371 19.78 -18.35 1.17
C SER A 371 19.50 -17.37 2.33
N ILE A 372 19.87 -17.74 3.55
CA ILE A 372 19.73 -16.91 4.76
C ILE A 372 20.66 -15.69 4.69
N GLN A 373 21.92 -15.91 4.29
CA GLN A 373 22.92 -14.86 4.15
C GLN A 373 22.53 -13.87 3.05
N LEU A 374 21.94 -14.34 1.94
CA LEU A 374 21.39 -13.46 0.91
C LEU A 374 20.24 -12.59 1.45
N ALA A 375 19.33 -13.17 2.25
CA ALA A 375 18.26 -12.41 2.88
C ALA A 375 18.80 -11.34 3.85
N ALA A 376 19.84 -11.66 4.63
CA ALA A 376 20.52 -10.69 5.49
C ALA A 376 21.25 -9.60 4.67
N ALA A 377 21.96 -9.99 3.60
CA ALA A 377 22.66 -9.07 2.70
C ALA A 377 21.70 -8.09 2.02
N ARG A 378 20.49 -8.54 1.66
CA ARG A 378 19.43 -7.69 1.13
C ARG A 378 18.99 -6.62 2.14
N LEU A 379 18.82 -6.98 3.41
CA LEU A 379 18.48 -6.01 4.46
C LEU A 379 19.63 -5.01 4.70
N MET A 380 20.89 -5.48 4.68
CA MET A 380 22.06 -4.61 4.76
C MET A 380 22.12 -3.63 3.59
N LEU A 381 21.88 -4.11 2.36
CA LEU A 381 21.86 -3.27 1.17
C LEU A 381 20.77 -2.20 1.26
N ILE A 382 19.57 -2.55 1.71
CA ILE A 382 18.49 -1.58 1.95
C ILE A 382 18.94 -0.51 2.96
N GLY A 383 19.57 -0.91 4.07
CA GLY A 383 20.09 0.01 5.07
C GLY A 383 21.16 0.95 4.52
N VAL A 384 22.14 0.43 3.76
CA VAL A 384 23.17 1.25 3.11
C VAL A 384 22.56 2.22 2.11
N VAL A 385 21.62 1.76 1.28
CA VAL A 385 20.92 2.59 0.31
C VAL A 385 20.12 3.69 1.00
N LEU A 386 19.45 3.39 2.10
CA LEU A 386 18.76 4.38 2.93
C LEU A 386 19.74 5.45 3.44
N ILE A 387 20.88 5.03 4.01
CA ILE A 387 21.91 5.96 4.51
C ILE A 387 22.43 6.85 3.37
N LEU A 388 22.70 6.28 2.20
CA LEU A 388 23.16 7.05 1.04
C LEU A 388 22.10 8.06 0.57
N ILE A 389 20.83 7.66 0.51
CA ILE A 389 19.74 8.57 0.11
C ILE A 389 19.62 9.71 1.12
N LEU A 390 19.59 9.40 2.41
CA LEU A 390 19.51 10.42 3.47
C LEU A 390 20.73 11.35 3.48
N TYR A 391 21.91 10.85 3.15
CA TYR A 391 23.13 11.65 3.07
C TYR A 391 23.14 12.61 1.87
N TYR A 392 22.75 12.13 0.67
CA TYR A 392 22.81 12.95 -0.55
C TYR A 392 21.52 13.72 -0.86
N ARG A 393 20.39 13.30 -0.31
CA ARG A 393 19.02 13.79 -0.58
C ARG A 393 18.17 13.69 0.70
N PRO A 394 18.39 14.58 1.69
CA PRO A 394 17.71 14.52 2.99
C PRO A 394 16.19 14.67 2.91
N GLU A 395 15.67 15.31 1.85
CA GLU A 395 14.24 15.46 1.58
C GLU A 395 13.60 14.21 0.92
N GLY A 396 14.39 13.17 0.66
CA GLY A 396 13.97 11.99 -0.10
C GLY A 396 14.00 12.19 -1.63
N LEU A 397 13.41 11.23 -2.36
CA LEU A 397 13.44 11.19 -3.83
C LEU A 397 12.65 12.33 -4.49
N LEU A 398 11.45 12.62 -3.99
CA LEU A 398 10.57 13.66 -4.55
C LEU A 398 10.47 14.94 -3.72
N GLY A 399 11.06 14.98 -2.51
CA GLY A 399 10.96 16.13 -1.63
C GLY A 399 9.58 16.31 -1.00
N GLU A 400 9.47 17.29 -0.10
CA GLU A 400 8.18 17.72 0.43
C GLU A 400 7.33 18.36 -0.68
N GLN A 401 6.01 18.18 -0.64
CA GLN A 401 5.14 18.72 -1.67
C GLN A 401 5.01 20.24 -1.49
N ASP A 402 5.41 21.03 -2.49
CA ASP A 402 5.19 22.48 -2.51
C ASP A 402 3.68 22.78 -2.63
N TYR A 403 3.17 23.64 -1.75
CA TYR A 403 1.80 24.13 -1.81
C TYR A 403 1.84 25.64 -2.05
N ASP A 404 1.70 26.05 -3.31
CA ASP A 404 1.49 27.45 -3.65
C ASP A 404 0.15 27.89 -3.07
N ILE A 405 0.20 28.62 -1.95
CA ILE A 405 -0.94 29.37 -1.45
C ILE A 405 -0.91 30.70 -2.20
N PRO A 406 -1.89 31.01 -3.06
CA PRO A 406 -2.01 32.35 -3.62
C PRO A 406 -2.30 33.28 -2.45
N LEU A 407 -1.26 33.97 -1.97
CA LEU A 407 -1.45 35.07 -1.04
C LEU A 407 -2.20 36.16 -1.80
N PRO A 408 -3.22 36.80 -1.20
CA PRO A 408 -3.82 37.99 -1.81
C PRO A 408 -2.71 38.97 -2.14
N SER A 409 -2.55 39.32 -3.43
CA SER A 409 -1.60 40.34 -3.84
C SER A 409 -1.95 41.62 -3.10
N ARG A 410 -0.94 42.26 -2.48
CA ARG A 410 -1.09 43.54 -1.74
C ARG A 410 -1.71 44.67 -2.59
N ASP A 411 -1.79 44.48 -3.91
CA ASP A 411 -2.31 45.47 -4.86
C ASP A 411 -3.85 45.58 -4.88
N ALA A 412 -4.58 44.74 -4.13
CA ALA A 412 -6.05 44.81 -4.04
C ALA A 412 -6.56 45.78 -2.96
N SER A 413 -5.68 46.29 -2.08
CA SER A 413 -6.00 47.43 -1.21
C SER A 413 -5.45 48.70 -1.85
N GLY A 414 -6.11 49.17 -2.91
CA GLY A 414 -5.95 50.53 -3.40
C GLY A 414 -6.37 51.50 -2.29
N GLY A 415 -5.38 51.99 -1.55
CA GLY A 415 -5.55 53.14 -0.68
C GLY A 415 -5.92 54.33 -1.56
N THR A 416 -7.14 54.81 -1.40
CA THR A 416 -7.46 56.22 -1.67
C THR A 416 -7.04 57.00 -0.43
N ASP A 417 -5.74 57.26 -0.32
CA ASP A 417 -5.23 58.40 0.43
C ASP A 417 -4.53 59.31 -0.60
N ASP A 418 -4.76 60.61 -0.43
CA ASP A 418 -4.24 61.77 -1.19
C ASP A 418 -5.05 62.25 -2.41
N ALA A 419 -6.10 63.06 -2.14
CA ALA A 419 -6.27 64.44 -2.62
C ALA A 419 -7.56 65.08 -2.10
#